data_AF-A0A9D6M3J4-F1
#
_entry.id   AF-A0A9D6M3J4-F1
#
_cell.length_a   1.000
_cell.length_b   1.000
_cell.length_c   1.000
_cell.angle_alpha   90.00
_cell.angle_beta   90.00
_cell.angle_gamma   90.00
#
_symmetry.space_group_name_H-M   'P 1'
#
loop_
_entity.id
_entity.type
_entity.pdbx_description
1 polymer ?
#
loop_
_entity_poly.entity_id
_entity_poly.type
_entity_poly.pdbx_seq_one_letter_code
_entity_poly.pdbx_strand_id
1 'polypeptide(L)'
;MLSLRHSDSIKSSLTKTRQSFLSRLGALVTRTEVDEKFWAELEEMLIGADVGVETTIALVNNLRGRVAREKLREPRGVETILREELIALLSSVPNPMSTIQHPMSNVQPPITILVVGVNGSGKTTSIAKLANYFVARDKKVLLAAADTFRAAASEQLKIWGDRLR
;
A
#
# COMPACT_ATOMS: atom_id res chain seq x y z
N MET A 1 11.66 2.55 -19.52
CA MET A 1 11.96 1.12 -19.28
C MET A 1 11.86 0.70 -17.80
N LEU A 2 12.41 1.48 -16.84
CA LEU A 2 12.28 1.21 -15.38
C LEU A 2 10.85 1.28 -14.84
N SER A 3 10.02 2.23 -15.30
CA SER A 3 8.62 2.40 -14.85
C SER A 3 7.71 1.20 -15.21
N LEU A 4 7.86 0.65 -16.42
CA LEU A 4 7.09 -0.52 -16.88
C LEU A 4 7.43 -1.78 -16.06
N ARG A 5 8.72 -2.03 -15.78
CA ARG A 5 9.16 -3.16 -14.93
C ARG A 5 8.61 -3.07 -13.49
N HIS A 6 8.49 -1.87 -12.93
CA HIS A 6 7.89 -1.70 -11.59
C HIS A 6 6.39 -2.00 -11.60
N SER A 7 5.66 -1.58 -12.64
CA SER A 7 4.23 -1.88 -12.79
C SER A 7 3.98 -3.39 -12.88
N ASP A 8 4.78 -4.11 -13.65
CA ASP A 8 4.64 -5.57 -13.82
C ASP A 8 5.02 -6.34 -12.55
N SER A 9 6.04 -5.88 -11.81
CA SER A 9 6.40 -6.45 -10.52
C SER A 9 5.29 -6.27 -9.47
N ILE A 10 4.67 -5.09 -9.40
CA ILE A 10 3.55 -4.82 -8.49
C ILE A 10 2.33 -5.66 -8.88
N LYS A 11 2.00 -5.73 -10.18
CA LYS A 11 0.90 -6.59 -10.65
C LYS A 11 1.13 -8.06 -10.31
N SER A 12 2.37 -8.54 -10.45
CA SER A 12 2.75 -9.91 -10.12
C SER A 12 2.62 -10.18 -8.62
N SER A 13 3.17 -9.31 -7.76
CA SER A 13 3.12 -9.48 -6.30
C SER A 13 1.70 -9.45 -5.75
N LEU A 14 0.80 -8.68 -6.37
CA LEU A 14 -0.61 -8.57 -5.98
C LEU A 14 -1.52 -9.64 -6.60
N THR A 15 -0.99 -10.60 -7.37
CA THR A 15 -1.82 -11.57 -8.13
C THR A 15 -2.77 -12.36 -7.22
N LYS A 16 -2.30 -12.86 -6.07
CA LYS A 16 -3.11 -13.64 -5.13
C LYS A 16 -4.25 -12.80 -4.54
N THR A 17 -3.93 -11.60 -4.06
CA THR A 17 -4.92 -10.65 -3.52
C THR A 17 -5.95 -10.29 -4.58
N ARG A 18 -5.49 -9.97 -5.80
CA ARG A 18 -6.36 -9.63 -6.93
C ARG A 18 -7.30 -10.77 -7.30
N GLN A 19 -6.80 -12.01 -7.38
CA GLN A 19 -7.63 -13.17 -7.71
C GLN A 19 -8.70 -13.44 -6.65
N SER A 20 -8.34 -13.38 -5.37
CA SER A 20 -9.28 -13.56 -4.25
C SER A 20 -10.33 -12.44 -4.20
N PHE A 21 -9.92 -11.20 -4.40
CA PHE A 21 -10.82 -10.05 -4.35
C PHE A 21 -11.77 -10.01 -5.56
N LEU A 22 -11.23 -10.19 -6.79
CA LEU A 22 -12.04 -10.14 -8.01
C LEU A 22 -13.02 -11.31 -8.12
N SER A 23 -12.71 -12.49 -7.57
CA SER A 23 -13.66 -13.61 -7.58
C SER A 23 -14.88 -13.32 -6.70
N ARG A 24 -14.66 -12.77 -5.49
CA ARG A 24 -15.73 -12.36 -4.57
C ARG A 24 -16.53 -11.18 -5.13
N LEU A 25 -15.85 -10.18 -5.67
CA LEU A 25 -16.51 -9.05 -6.32
C LEU A 25 -17.31 -9.46 -7.54
N GLY A 26 -16.77 -10.36 -8.36
CA GLY A 26 -17.44 -10.97 -9.52
C GLY A 26 -18.79 -11.59 -9.15
N ALA A 27 -18.84 -12.35 -8.05
CA ALA A 27 -20.08 -12.95 -7.56
C ALA A 27 -21.13 -11.91 -7.11
N LEU A 28 -20.70 -10.78 -6.53
CA LEU A 28 -21.62 -9.71 -6.14
C LEU A 28 -22.17 -8.93 -7.34
N VAL A 29 -21.33 -8.66 -8.34
CA VAL A 29 -21.75 -7.87 -9.52
C VAL A 29 -22.62 -8.66 -10.50
N THR A 30 -22.73 -9.98 -10.34
CA THR A 30 -23.68 -10.82 -11.10
C THR A 30 -25.11 -10.78 -10.58
N ARG A 31 -25.37 -10.09 -9.47
CA ARG A 31 -26.74 -9.89 -8.97
C ARG A 31 -27.56 -9.02 -9.91
N THR A 32 -28.87 -9.16 -9.84
CA THR A 32 -29.83 -8.35 -10.62
C THR A 32 -30.06 -6.98 -10.01
N GLU A 33 -29.96 -6.85 -8.68
CA GLU A 33 -30.28 -5.61 -7.96
C GLU A 33 -29.27 -5.31 -6.84
N VAL A 34 -29.20 -4.04 -6.47
CA VAL A 34 -28.38 -3.52 -5.37
C VAL A 34 -29.27 -3.32 -4.14
N ASP A 35 -29.46 -4.40 -3.38
CA ASP A 35 -30.32 -4.46 -2.18
C ASP A 35 -29.50 -4.42 -0.87
N GLU A 36 -30.17 -4.49 0.27
CA GLU A 36 -29.48 -4.48 1.58
C GLU A 36 -28.54 -5.68 1.76
N LYS A 37 -28.88 -6.82 1.15
CA LYS A 37 -28.05 -8.02 1.17
C LYS A 37 -26.76 -7.82 0.37
N PHE A 38 -26.82 -7.15 -0.78
CA PHE A 38 -25.64 -6.79 -1.57
C PHE A 38 -24.66 -5.97 -0.74
N TRP A 39 -25.16 -4.97 -0.01
CA TRP A 39 -24.31 -4.10 0.81
C TRP A 39 -23.67 -4.84 1.98
N ALA A 40 -24.42 -5.70 2.67
CA ALA A 40 -23.89 -6.52 3.77
C ALA A 40 -22.76 -7.46 3.28
N GLU A 41 -22.93 -8.10 2.12
CA GLU A 41 -21.91 -8.98 1.56
C GLU A 41 -20.69 -8.22 1.04
N LEU A 42 -20.88 -7.00 0.52
CA LEU A 42 -19.77 -6.12 0.14
C LEU A 42 -18.94 -5.72 1.37
N GLU A 43 -19.59 -5.36 2.47
CA GLU A 43 -18.94 -5.04 3.73
C GLU A 43 -18.14 -6.25 4.27
N GLU A 44 -18.77 -7.43 4.33
CA GLU A 44 -18.10 -8.66 4.75
C GLU A 44 -16.88 -8.98 3.87
N MET A 45 -17.01 -8.81 2.55
CA MET A 45 -15.91 -9.02 1.62
C MET A 45 -14.72 -8.09 1.91
N LEU A 46 -14.98 -6.80 2.11
CA LEU A 46 -13.95 -5.79 2.36
C LEU A 46 -13.25 -6.03 3.70
N ILE A 47 -14.00 -6.38 4.75
CA ILE A 47 -13.44 -6.78 6.05
C ILE A 47 -12.59 -8.04 5.88
N GLY A 48 -13.10 -9.06 5.21
CA GLY A 48 -12.38 -10.30 4.90
C GLY A 48 -11.22 -10.15 3.91
N ALA A 49 -10.99 -8.94 3.38
CA ALA A 49 -9.85 -8.56 2.55
C ALA A 49 -8.87 -7.63 3.29
N ASP A 50 -8.96 -7.57 4.63
CA ASP A 50 -8.08 -6.80 5.51
C ASP A 50 -8.14 -5.27 5.30
N VAL A 51 -9.27 -4.72 4.83
CA VAL A 51 -9.47 -3.26 4.68
C VAL A 51 -9.64 -2.57 6.05
N GLY A 52 -10.09 -3.32 7.06
CA GLY A 52 -10.41 -2.82 8.39
C GLY A 52 -11.86 -2.35 8.51
N VAL A 53 -12.43 -2.50 9.72
CA VAL A 53 -13.86 -2.26 9.97
C VAL A 53 -14.24 -0.80 9.73
N GLU A 54 -13.53 0.14 10.35
CA GLU A 54 -13.83 1.58 10.25
C GLU A 54 -13.75 2.09 8.80
N THR A 55 -12.68 1.72 8.10
CA THR A 55 -12.46 2.05 6.69
C THR A 55 -13.57 1.47 5.82
N THR A 56 -13.98 0.22 6.07
CA THR A 56 -15.03 -0.45 5.31
C THR A 56 -16.38 0.26 5.51
N ILE A 57 -16.77 0.54 6.75
CA ILE A 57 -18.03 1.22 7.06
C ILE A 57 -18.07 2.59 6.37
N ALA A 58 -16.99 3.38 6.47
CA ALA A 58 -16.90 4.67 5.80
C ALA A 58 -17.02 4.55 4.27
N LEU A 59 -16.31 3.59 3.68
CA LEU A 59 -16.31 3.34 2.24
C LEU A 59 -17.70 2.91 1.74
N VAL A 60 -18.35 1.97 2.40
CA VAL A 60 -19.68 1.46 2.02
C VAL A 60 -20.74 2.56 2.14
N ASN A 61 -20.69 3.39 3.19
CA ASN A 61 -21.61 4.51 3.35
C ASN A 61 -21.45 5.57 2.25
N ASN A 62 -20.21 5.91 1.88
CA ASN A 62 -19.93 6.83 0.78
C ASN A 62 -20.43 6.26 -0.57
N LEU A 63 -20.17 4.97 -0.80
CA LEU A 63 -20.59 4.25 -2.00
C LEU A 63 -22.11 4.20 -2.12
N ARG A 64 -22.83 3.85 -1.04
CA ARG A 64 -24.30 3.88 -0.96
C ARG A 64 -24.85 5.27 -1.33
N GLY A 65 -24.27 6.32 -0.75
CA GLY A 65 -24.65 7.70 -1.02
C GLY A 65 -24.45 8.09 -2.50
N ARG A 66 -23.32 7.70 -3.11
CA ARG A 66 -23.06 7.95 -4.54
C ARG A 66 -24.01 7.19 -5.44
N VAL A 67 -24.20 5.89 -5.21
CA VAL A 67 -25.12 5.05 -5.99
C VAL A 67 -26.55 5.60 -5.96
N ALA A 68 -27.01 6.06 -4.79
CA ALA A 68 -28.33 6.69 -4.65
C ALA A 68 -28.43 8.02 -5.44
N ARG A 69 -27.41 8.88 -5.38
CA ARG A 69 -27.37 10.16 -6.12
C ARG A 69 -27.30 9.96 -7.64
N GLU A 70 -26.49 9.01 -8.08
CA GLU A 70 -26.27 8.70 -9.50
C GLU A 70 -27.37 7.80 -10.07
N LYS A 71 -28.36 7.39 -9.25
CA LYS A 71 -29.51 6.54 -9.61
C LYS A 71 -29.10 5.21 -10.27
N LEU A 72 -27.94 4.68 -9.88
CA LEU A 72 -27.46 3.41 -10.40
C LEU A 72 -28.22 2.27 -9.76
N ARG A 73 -28.86 1.45 -10.58
CA ARG A 73 -29.60 0.26 -10.14
C ARG A 73 -28.89 -1.05 -10.50
N GLU A 74 -27.87 -0.97 -11.36
CA GLU A 74 -27.14 -2.13 -11.85
C GLU A 74 -25.80 -2.32 -11.10
N PRO A 75 -25.49 -3.54 -10.63
CA PRO A 75 -24.27 -3.82 -9.87
C PRO A 75 -22.95 -3.52 -10.60
N ARG A 76 -22.92 -3.53 -11.95
CA ARG A 76 -21.72 -3.15 -12.72
C ARG A 76 -21.34 -1.68 -12.54
N GLY A 77 -22.32 -0.80 -12.36
CA GLY A 77 -22.06 0.61 -12.03
C GLY A 77 -21.40 0.76 -10.66
N VAL A 78 -21.79 -0.09 -9.70
CA VAL A 78 -21.25 -0.09 -8.34
C VAL A 78 -19.76 -0.48 -8.32
N GLU A 79 -19.32 -1.43 -9.15
CA GLU A 79 -17.89 -1.79 -9.27
C GLU A 79 -17.05 -0.56 -9.67
N THR A 80 -17.53 0.21 -10.63
CA THR A 80 -16.81 1.38 -11.15
C THR A 80 -16.67 2.44 -10.06
N ILE A 81 -17.76 2.74 -9.34
CA ILE A 81 -17.71 3.71 -8.24
C ILE A 81 -16.85 3.19 -7.09
N LEU A 82 -16.94 1.91 -6.73
CA LEU A 82 -16.09 1.33 -5.68
C LEU A 82 -14.60 1.51 -6.02
N ARG A 83 -14.21 1.31 -7.28
CA ARG A 83 -12.84 1.55 -7.73
C ARG A 83 -12.44 3.01 -7.56
N GLU A 84 -13.29 3.95 -7.93
CA GLU A 84 -13.04 5.38 -7.77
C GLU A 84 -12.89 5.78 -6.30
N GLU A 85 -13.76 5.30 -5.42
CA GLU A 85 -13.70 5.57 -3.98
C GLU A 85 -12.41 5.00 -3.35
N LEU A 86 -12.01 3.78 -3.74
CA LEU A 86 -10.75 3.18 -3.29
C LEU A 86 -9.53 3.99 -3.75
N ILE A 87 -9.54 4.50 -4.99
CA ILE A 87 -8.48 5.37 -5.51
C ILE A 87 -8.46 6.70 -4.75
N ALA A 88 -9.62 7.30 -4.50
CA ALA A 88 -9.73 8.54 -3.76
C ALA A 88 -9.19 8.39 -2.32
N LEU A 89 -9.54 7.30 -1.65
CA LEU A 89 -9.05 6.97 -0.30
C LEU A 89 -7.52 6.80 -0.25
N LEU A 90 -6.94 6.14 -1.25
CA LEU A 90 -5.47 6.01 -1.33
C LEU A 90 -4.80 7.35 -1.66
N SER A 91 -5.46 8.19 -2.46
CA SER A 91 -4.92 9.49 -2.90
C SER A 91 -4.98 10.56 -1.82
N SER A 92 -5.86 10.41 -0.81
CA SER A 92 -5.92 11.33 0.33
C SER A 92 -4.78 11.14 1.34
N VAL A 93 -4.03 10.03 1.25
CA VAL A 93 -2.89 9.78 2.13
C VAL A 93 -1.68 10.59 1.64
N PRO A 94 -1.07 11.45 2.47
CA PRO A 94 0.11 12.22 2.08
C PRO A 94 1.22 11.29 1.60
N ASN A 95 1.80 11.58 0.43
CA ASN A 95 2.89 10.79 -0.10
C ASN A 95 4.17 11.00 0.73
N PRO A 96 4.66 10.01 1.50
CA PRO A 96 5.83 10.17 2.36
C PRO A 96 7.12 10.38 1.56
N MET A 97 7.16 9.91 0.32
CA MET A 97 8.31 10.08 -0.57
C MET A 97 8.47 11.52 -1.06
N SER A 98 7.42 12.34 -1.01
CA SER A 98 7.52 13.76 -1.37
C SER A 98 8.56 14.45 -0.49
N THR A 99 8.54 14.21 0.82
CA THR A 99 9.51 14.72 1.80
C THR A 99 10.93 14.21 1.58
N ILE A 100 11.08 13.01 1.02
CA ILE A 100 12.39 12.35 0.84
C ILE A 100 13.04 12.72 -0.51
N GLN A 101 12.24 12.86 -1.57
CA GLN A 101 12.71 13.22 -2.92
C GLN A 101 12.81 14.74 -3.12
N HIS A 102 11.90 15.47 -2.48
CA HIS A 102 11.86 16.92 -2.44
C HIS A 102 11.82 17.34 -0.97
N PRO A 103 12.98 17.26 -0.27
CA PRO A 103 13.06 17.83 1.06
C PRO A 103 12.57 19.27 0.97
N MET A 104 11.70 19.70 1.90
CA MET A 104 11.35 21.12 2.01
C MET A 104 12.65 21.92 1.93
N SER A 105 12.62 23.11 1.32
CA SER A 105 13.79 23.91 0.94
C SER A 105 14.85 24.15 2.03
N ASN A 106 14.56 23.77 3.28
CA ASN A 106 15.37 23.94 4.47
C ASN A 106 15.99 22.64 5.02
N VAL A 107 15.75 21.47 4.43
CA VAL A 107 16.36 20.21 4.91
C VAL A 107 17.71 20.01 4.24
N GLN A 108 18.78 20.40 4.94
CA GLN A 108 20.14 20.15 4.49
C GLN A 108 20.58 18.71 4.82
N PRO A 109 21.45 18.10 3.99
CA PRO A 109 22.05 16.81 4.32
C PRO A 109 22.80 16.81 5.67
N PRO A 110 22.86 15.67 6.39
CA PRO A 110 22.29 14.39 6.00
C PRO A 110 20.78 14.30 6.27
N ILE A 111 20.04 13.64 5.37
CA ILE A 111 18.65 13.22 5.64
C ILE A 111 18.71 11.96 6.49
N THR A 112 18.20 12.06 7.73
CA THR A 112 18.17 10.93 8.66
C THR A 112 16.85 10.18 8.55
N ILE A 113 16.91 8.87 8.30
CA ILE A 113 15.74 8.00 8.23
C ILE A 113 15.82 7.00 9.38
N LEU A 114 14.93 7.16 10.37
CA LEU A 114 14.79 6.23 11.49
C LEU A 114 13.76 5.14 11.11
N VAL A 115 14.18 3.88 11.11
CA VAL A 115 13.30 2.75 10.81
C VAL A 115 12.89 2.05 12.10
N VAL A 116 11.59 2.04 12.38
CA VAL A 116 11.00 1.47 13.61
C VAL A 116 10.02 0.33 13.27
N GLY A 117 9.75 -0.53 14.25
CA GLY A 117 8.77 -1.62 14.12
C GLY A 117 9.14 -2.87 14.92
N VAL A 118 8.23 -3.84 14.97
CA VAL A 118 8.39 -5.10 15.72
C VAL A 118 9.37 -6.07 15.07
N ASN A 119 9.75 -7.12 15.79
CA ASN A 119 10.61 -8.18 15.24
C ASN A 119 9.90 -8.92 14.10
N GLY A 120 10.65 -9.31 13.06
CA GLY A 120 10.10 -10.03 11.90
C GLY A 120 9.43 -9.17 10.82
N SER A 121 9.18 -7.87 11.05
CA SER A 121 8.53 -6.99 10.06
C SER A 121 9.38 -6.62 8.84
N GLY A 122 10.59 -7.15 8.73
CA GLY A 122 11.49 -6.91 7.60
C GLY A 122 12.33 -5.63 7.67
N LYS A 123 12.46 -4.97 8.83
CA LYS A 123 13.21 -3.71 9.02
C LYS A 123 14.60 -3.71 8.35
N THR A 124 15.47 -4.65 8.70
CA THR A 124 16.85 -4.72 8.17
C THR A 124 16.89 -4.90 6.66
N THR A 125 15.98 -5.73 6.12
CA THR A 125 15.84 -5.93 4.67
C THR A 125 15.35 -4.66 3.98
N SER A 126 14.41 -3.93 4.58
CA SER A 126 13.92 -2.66 4.05
C SER A 126 14.99 -1.57 4.09
N ILE A 127 15.80 -1.50 5.16
CA ILE A 127 16.97 -0.60 5.25
C ILE A 127 17.94 -0.87 4.09
N ALA A 128 18.26 -2.14 3.82
CA ALA A 128 19.16 -2.51 2.72
C ALA A 128 18.59 -2.13 1.34
N LYS A 129 17.31 -2.37 1.10
CA LYS A 129 16.63 -1.96 -0.15
C LYS A 129 16.66 -0.45 -0.33
N LEU A 130 16.42 0.30 0.75
CA LEU A 130 16.43 1.76 0.73
C LEU A 130 17.85 2.31 0.50
N ALA A 131 18.86 1.72 1.14
CA ALA A 131 20.26 2.07 0.90
C ALA A 131 20.66 1.84 -0.56
N ASN A 132 20.33 0.68 -1.12
CA ASN A 132 20.54 0.39 -2.54
C ASN A 132 19.83 1.40 -3.46
N TYR A 133 18.59 1.77 -3.13
CA TYR A 133 17.81 2.75 -3.89
C TYR A 133 18.51 4.11 -3.98
N PHE A 134 19.15 4.56 -2.89
CA PHE A 134 19.87 5.84 -2.84
C PHE A 134 21.28 5.77 -3.41
N VAL A 135 22.02 4.68 -3.17
CA VAL A 135 23.33 4.43 -3.78
C VAL A 135 23.21 4.40 -5.31
N ALA A 136 22.19 3.73 -5.85
CA ALA A 136 21.89 3.71 -7.28
C ALA A 136 21.45 5.07 -7.87
N ARG A 137 21.36 6.12 -7.04
CA ARG A 137 21.08 7.51 -7.42
C ARG A 137 22.22 8.45 -6.98
N ASP A 138 23.43 7.90 -6.85
CA ASP A 138 24.67 8.60 -6.54
C ASP A 138 24.63 9.37 -5.20
N LYS A 139 23.81 8.90 -4.24
CA LYS A 139 23.77 9.46 -2.89
C LYS A 139 24.76 8.74 -1.98
N LYS A 140 25.44 9.51 -1.12
CA LYS A 140 26.26 8.96 -0.03
C LYS A 140 25.33 8.45 1.08
N VAL A 141 25.43 7.16 1.39
CA VAL A 141 24.60 6.50 2.42
C VAL A 141 25.49 6.05 3.57
N LEU A 142 25.07 6.36 4.80
CA LEU A 142 25.64 5.85 6.04
C LEU A 142 24.60 4.94 6.72
N LEU A 143 24.98 3.72 7.06
CA LEU A 143 24.15 2.79 7.82
C LEU A 143 24.57 2.79 9.29
N ALA A 144 23.62 3.00 10.20
CA ALA A 144 23.85 2.97 11.64
C ALA A 144 23.11 1.78 12.28
N ALA A 145 23.87 0.88 12.92
CA ALA A 145 23.33 -0.30 13.59
C ALA A 145 22.78 0.05 14.99
N ALA A 146 21.58 0.64 15.03
CA ALA A 146 20.92 1.03 16.29
C ALA A 146 20.10 -0.10 16.96
N ASP A 147 19.90 -1.25 16.31
CA ASP A 147 19.29 -2.45 16.92
C ASP A 147 20.37 -3.20 17.73
N THR A 148 20.68 -2.70 18.92
CA THR A 148 21.76 -3.21 19.79
C THR A 148 21.38 -4.43 20.61
N PHE A 149 20.09 -4.78 20.67
CA PHE A 149 19.60 -5.95 21.40
C PHE A 149 19.80 -7.25 20.60
N ARG A 150 19.71 -7.17 19.27
CA ARG A 150 19.80 -8.34 18.38
C ARG A 150 21.16 -8.36 17.70
N ALA A 151 22.12 -9.12 18.24
CA ALA A 151 23.47 -9.26 17.67
C ALA A 151 23.46 -9.59 16.16
N ALA A 152 22.59 -10.50 15.71
CA ALA A 152 22.47 -10.85 14.30
C ALA A 152 21.97 -9.68 13.41
N ALA A 153 21.27 -8.68 13.96
CA ALA A 153 20.78 -7.54 13.19
C ALA A 153 21.92 -6.61 12.76
N SER A 154 22.92 -6.40 13.63
CA SER A 154 24.10 -5.59 13.30
C SER A 154 25.00 -6.31 12.30
N GLU A 155 25.21 -7.63 12.45
CA GLU A 155 25.93 -8.46 11.47
C GLU A 155 25.25 -8.45 10.09
N GLN A 156 23.93 -8.63 10.05
CA GLN A 156 23.17 -8.57 8.81
C GLN A 156 23.28 -7.19 8.13
N LEU A 157 23.22 -6.11 8.92
CA LEU A 157 23.37 -4.75 8.39
C LEU A 157 24.78 -4.50 7.85
N LYS A 158 25.82 -5.04 8.51
CA LYS A 158 27.20 -4.98 8.03
C LYS A 158 27.36 -5.70 6.68
N ILE A 159 26.82 -6.91 6.55
CA ILE A 159 26.82 -7.66 5.28
C ILE A 159 26.18 -6.85 4.16
N TRP A 160 25.06 -6.17 4.44
CA TRP A 160 24.43 -5.28 3.45
C TRP A 160 25.29 -4.07 3.11
N GLY A 161 25.93 -3.45 4.11
CA GLY A 161 26.88 -2.36 3.88
C GLY A 161 28.04 -2.75 2.98
N ASP A 162 28.61 -3.94 3.18
CA ASP A 162 29.71 -4.45 2.37
C ASP A 162 29.28 -4.79 0.93
N ARG A 163 28.03 -5.22 0.72
CA ARG A 163 27.46 -5.50 -0.62
C ARG A 163 27.13 -4.26 -1.45
N LEU A 164 26.98 -3.10 -0.79
CA LEU A 164 26.61 -1.83 -1.42
C LEU A 164 27.81 -0.94 -1.74
N ARG A 165 29.02 -1.39 -1.41
CA ARG A 165 30.28 -0.75 -1.77
C ARG A 165 30.72 -1.06 -3.20
#